data_AF-H0HJM3-F1
#
_entry.id   AF-H0HJM3-F1
#
_cell.length_a   1.000
_cell.length_b   1.000
_cell.length_c   1.000
_cell.angle_alpha   90.00
_cell.angle_beta   90.00
_cell.angle_gamma   90.00
#
_symmetry.space_group_name_H-M   'P 1'
#
loop_
_entity.id
_entity.type
_entity.pdbx_description
1 polymer ?
#
loop_
_entity_poly.entity_id
_entity_poly.type
_entity_poly.pdbx_seq_one_letter_code
_entity_poly.pdbx_strand_id
1 'polypeptide(L)'
;MADIRIGLVGAGLIGMTHMETIARTDGFRLTGIVDPGPNAAGIAKAHGVPLHSSVEAMIAAGGADGVIVATPNELHVSISALLLEAGLPVLVEKPIANTVAEAAALLAVAERTGVPLLIGHHRRHNPIIRAAKKAISEGAIGSLVMASVICSLYKGGNYFDVAWRRQPGVGGPLLINLIHEIDLMRHFFGGVASVSAISSNAARGFEVEDTAAAILRFENGGLASLTVSDAAVGPWAWDLSAGENIERFPAHPVQSHFFAGSDGGLSLPDLTYWSHRGEKSWTHTLERKSLAIEAEDPYGADKAFRRGDRGPRRAAGFGDRSREKPRHHRCDPPGGRERARNTGRGHFRPPRQYGASGMTSVLERSLGILELLSENAEGLSVSTIANRLGLPPSAAHRLLNELARFGYVRQDRAQGDYSLTIKLAAMGLSFLGQSGVTDIAQPILDRLAAASGELIRLSVLDDRKLVWVAVAQGATAGLRYDPGQEQGVVLHLASTAGGQAFLSALDDEEALMMVAEQGFVPRLQTPGPKAPKTATELLARLADTRQRGYSVAVDSYIVGMAAMAVPVRMSQQDTVIGALSIAGPAARLTPERMKELAAPLQAAAIELSQASSASRFFRRARSLSPDALETESLSG
;
A
#
# COMPACT_ATOMS: atom_id res chain seq x y z
N MET A 1 19.32 8.83 -48.75
CA MET A 1 20.09 8.14 -47.69
C MET A 1 19.81 6.66 -47.82
N ALA A 2 20.72 5.77 -47.41
CA ALA A 2 20.45 4.34 -47.41
C ALA A 2 19.36 4.01 -46.37
N ASP A 3 18.47 3.06 -46.69
CA ASP A 3 17.41 2.62 -45.79
C ASP A 3 18.01 1.95 -44.54
N ILE A 4 17.39 2.18 -43.39
CA ILE A 4 17.71 1.49 -42.14
C ILE A 4 17.18 0.06 -42.22
N ARG A 5 18.06 -0.90 -41.97
CA ARG A 5 17.79 -2.33 -42.10
C ARG A 5 17.31 -2.90 -40.76
N ILE A 6 16.12 -3.46 -40.73
CA ILE A 6 15.51 -3.97 -39.50
C ILE A 6 15.37 -5.49 -39.56
N GLY A 7 15.92 -6.18 -38.56
CA GLY A 7 15.61 -7.58 -38.28
C GLY A 7 14.39 -7.70 -37.36
N LEU A 8 13.63 -8.78 -37.50
CA LEU A 8 12.49 -9.08 -36.61
C LEU A 8 12.67 -10.43 -35.94
N VAL A 9 12.53 -10.48 -34.62
CA VAL A 9 12.46 -11.71 -33.84
C VAL A 9 11.06 -11.83 -33.24
N GLY A 10 10.29 -12.83 -33.67
CA GLY A 10 8.88 -13.01 -33.35
C GLY A 10 7.96 -12.43 -34.42
N ALA A 11 7.36 -13.31 -35.24
CA ALA A 11 6.41 -12.99 -36.31
C ALA A 11 4.96 -13.31 -35.91
N GLY A 12 4.65 -13.19 -34.62
CA GLY A 12 3.29 -13.26 -34.09
C GLY A 12 2.46 -12.01 -34.41
N LEU A 13 1.34 -11.83 -33.70
CA LEU A 13 0.40 -10.73 -33.96
C LEU A 13 1.07 -9.35 -33.97
N ILE A 14 1.90 -9.04 -32.98
CA ILE A 14 2.59 -7.74 -32.88
C ILE A 14 3.74 -7.65 -33.89
N GLY A 15 4.46 -8.75 -34.13
CA GLY A 15 5.50 -8.80 -35.16
C GLY A 15 4.96 -8.49 -36.56
N MET A 16 3.77 -8.99 -36.90
CA MET A 16 3.07 -8.65 -38.14
C MET A 16 2.78 -7.15 -38.25
N THR A 17 2.27 -6.52 -37.18
CA THR A 17 2.05 -5.06 -37.16
C THR A 17 3.35 -4.28 -37.38
N HIS A 18 4.47 -4.73 -36.80
CA HIS A 18 5.78 -4.12 -37.06
C HIS A 18 6.23 -4.28 -38.51
N MET A 19 6.05 -5.45 -39.13
CA MET A 19 6.39 -5.65 -40.54
C MET A 19 5.55 -4.79 -41.49
N GLU A 20 4.25 -4.70 -41.23
CA GLU A 20 3.34 -3.83 -41.98
C GLU A 20 3.75 -2.37 -41.85
N THR A 21 4.13 -1.94 -40.65
CA THR A 21 4.61 -0.58 -40.38
C THR A 21 5.92 -0.29 -41.11
N ILE A 22 6.90 -1.20 -41.04
CA ILE A 22 8.17 -1.08 -41.77
C ILE A 22 7.92 -0.95 -43.27
N ALA A 23 7.04 -1.79 -43.83
CA ALA A 23 6.73 -1.78 -45.25
C ALA A 23 6.06 -0.48 -45.73
N ARG A 24 5.35 0.22 -44.84
CA ARG A 24 4.66 1.50 -45.14
C ARG A 24 5.50 2.74 -44.82
N THR A 25 6.66 2.59 -44.18
CA THR A 25 7.47 3.73 -43.71
C THR A 25 8.74 3.90 -44.53
N ASP A 26 8.85 5.04 -45.23
CA ASP A 26 10.01 5.36 -46.06
C ASP A 26 11.34 5.37 -45.27
N GLY A 27 12.38 4.78 -45.85
CA GLY A 27 13.72 4.74 -45.30
C GLY A 27 13.95 3.63 -44.27
N PHE A 28 13.05 2.65 -44.20
CA PHE A 28 13.23 1.40 -43.47
C PHE A 28 13.00 0.21 -44.41
N ARG A 29 13.69 -0.89 -44.16
CA ARG A 29 13.42 -2.17 -44.84
C ARG A 29 13.65 -3.35 -43.92
N LEU A 30 12.79 -4.35 -44.02
CA LEU A 30 12.93 -5.62 -43.33
C LEU A 30 14.06 -6.44 -43.98
N THR A 31 14.97 -7.01 -43.18
CA THR A 31 16.11 -7.80 -43.72
C THR A 31 16.09 -9.28 -43.37
N GLY A 32 15.28 -9.69 -42.41
CA GLY A 32 15.16 -11.08 -42.00
C GLY A 32 14.22 -11.27 -40.83
N ILE A 33 13.75 -12.51 -40.65
CA ILE A 33 12.84 -12.91 -39.58
C ILE A 33 13.45 -14.09 -38.81
N VAL A 34 13.24 -14.13 -37.50
CA VAL A 34 13.44 -15.32 -36.66
C VAL A 34 12.11 -15.63 -35.98
N ASP A 35 11.51 -16.78 -36.29
CA ASP A 35 10.30 -17.26 -35.60
C ASP A 35 10.21 -18.79 -35.74
N PRO A 36 10.00 -19.54 -34.64
CA PRO A 36 9.92 -21.01 -34.68
C PRO A 36 8.53 -21.53 -35.07
N GLY A 37 7.54 -20.64 -35.23
CA GLY A 37 6.16 -20.97 -35.50
C GLY A 37 5.97 -21.56 -36.90
N PRO A 38 4.94 -22.41 -37.09
CA PRO A 38 4.72 -23.13 -38.35
C PRO A 38 4.45 -22.20 -39.54
N ASN A 39 3.98 -20.98 -39.30
CA ASN A 39 3.66 -20.00 -40.34
C ASN A 39 4.88 -19.14 -40.76
N ALA A 40 6.00 -19.20 -40.03
CA ALA A 40 7.14 -18.32 -40.21
C ALA A 40 7.72 -18.37 -41.63
N ALA A 41 7.82 -19.56 -42.23
CA ALA A 41 8.33 -19.73 -43.59
C ALA A 41 7.43 -19.06 -44.64
N GLY A 42 6.11 -19.14 -44.46
CA GLY A 42 5.14 -18.49 -45.33
C GLY A 42 5.22 -16.96 -45.21
N ILE A 43 5.34 -16.44 -43.99
CA ILE A 43 5.46 -15.01 -43.69
C ILE A 43 6.76 -14.46 -44.31
N ALA A 44 7.91 -15.09 -44.05
CA ALA A 44 9.19 -14.67 -44.60
C ALA A 44 9.18 -14.64 -46.14
N LYS A 45 8.58 -15.66 -46.77
CA LYS A 45 8.39 -15.70 -48.23
C LYS A 45 7.49 -14.58 -48.73
N ALA A 46 6.38 -14.28 -48.05
CA ALA A 46 5.45 -13.22 -48.43
C ALA A 46 6.11 -11.82 -48.37
N HIS A 47 7.04 -11.61 -47.44
CA HIS A 47 7.81 -10.38 -47.31
C HIS A 47 9.13 -10.38 -48.09
N GLY A 48 9.48 -11.48 -48.78
CA GLY A 48 10.69 -11.57 -49.60
C GLY A 48 12.00 -11.51 -48.80
N VAL A 49 11.99 -11.94 -47.54
CA VAL A 49 13.13 -11.88 -46.61
C VAL A 49 13.55 -13.28 -46.15
N PRO A 50 14.83 -13.50 -45.76
CA PRO A 50 15.26 -14.76 -45.20
C PRO A 50 14.60 -15.06 -43.85
N LEU A 51 14.23 -16.32 -43.65
CA LEU A 51 13.93 -16.89 -42.33
C LEU A 51 15.21 -17.48 -41.75
N HIS A 52 15.68 -16.94 -40.63
CA HIS A 52 16.83 -17.44 -39.91
C HIS A 52 16.40 -18.49 -38.88
N SER A 53 17.22 -19.52 -38.68
CA SER A 53 16.93 -20.62 -37.75
C SER A 53 17.07 -20.24 -36.28
N SER A 54 17.82 -19.17 -35.97
CA SER A 54 18.00 -18.64 -34.63
C SER A 54 18.43 -17.18 -34.67
N VAL A 55 18.43 -16.51 -33.51
CA VAL A 55 18.89 -15.13 -33.36
C VAL A 55 20.38 -15.02 -33.69
N GLU A 56 21.19 -15.99 -33.28
CA GLU A 56 22.62 -16.07 -33.59
C GLU A 56 22.86 -16.21 -35.10
N ALA A 57 22.03 -16.99 -35.79
CA ALA A 57 22.11 -17.13 -37.24
C ALA A 57 21.77 -15.82 -37.97
N MET A 58 20.82 -15.04 -37.45
CA MET A 58 20.53 -13.68 -37.95
C MET A 58 21.70 -12.72 -37.71
N ILE A 59 22.28 -12.74 -36.50
CA ILE A 59 23.47 -11.94 -36.16
C ILE A 59 24.64 -12.28 -37.09
N ALA A 60 24.90 -13.58 -37.30
CA ALA A 60 26.02 -14.06 -38.12
C ALA A 60 25.83 -13.76 -39.61
N ALA A 61 24.60 -13.82 -40.12
CA ALA A 61 24.28 -13.39 -41.49
C ALA A 61 24.53 -11.89 -41.68
N GLY A 62 24.44 -11.12 -40.59
CA GLY A 62 24.58 -9.67 -40.59
C GLY A 62 23.48 -8.99 -41.40
N GLY A 63 23.66 -7.70 -41.64
CA GLY A 63 22.79 -6.96 -42.55
C GLY A 63 21.61 -6.24 -41.90
N ALA A 64 21.37 -6.41 -40.60
CA ALA A 64 20.48 -5.55 -39.82
C ALA A 64 21.28 -4.40 -39.16
N ASP A 65 20.69 -3.21 -39.14
CA ASP A 65 21.17 -2.03 -38.40
C ASP A 65 20.48 -1.91 -37.03
N GLY A 66 19.39 -2.64 -36.82
CA GLY A 66 18.63 -2.73 -35.57
C GLY A 66 17.66 -3.91 -35.60
N VAL A 67 17.18 -4.35 -34.44
CA VAL A 67 16.29 -5.52 -34.32
C VAL A 67 15.08 -5.21 -33.44
N ILE A 68 13.90 -5.60 -33.93
CA ILE A 68 12.66 -5.59 -33.16
C ILE A 68 12.44 -6.98 -32.55
N VAL A 69 12.22 -7.04 -31.24
CA VAL A 69 11.93 -8.24 -30.47
C VAL A 69 10.45 -8.21 -30.06
N ALA A 70 9.62 -9.01 -30.73
CA ALA A 70 8.19 -9.15 -30.53
C ALA A 70 7.82 -10.61 -30.19
N THR A 71 8.56 -11.20 -29.26
CA THR A 71 8.41 -12.59 -28.80
C THR A 71 7.50 -12.68 -27.57
N PRO A 72 7.20 -13.88 -27.05
CA PRO A 72 6.68 -14.03 -25.69
C PRO A 72 7.58 -13.34 -24.66
N ASN A 73 6.97 -12.80 -23.59
CA ASN A 73 7.63 -11.93 -22.61
C ASN A 73 8.84 -12.58 -21.93
N GLU A 74 8.77 -13.89 -21.67
CA GLU A 74 9.82 -14.68 -21.05
C GLU A 74 11.11 -14.77 -21.89
N LEU A 75 11.02 -14.49 -23.19
CA LEU A 75 12.16 -14.52 -24.11
C LEU A 75 12.77 -13.13 -24.34
N HIS A 76 12.10 -12.06 -23.90
CA HIS A 76 12.56 -10.68 -24.16
C HIS A 76 13.99 -10.45 -23.66
N VAL A 77 14.30 -10.88 -22.44
CA VAL A 77 15.58 -10.58 -21.79
C VAL A 77 16.74 -11.33 -22.42
N SER A 78 16.60 -12.63 -22.63
CA SER A 78 17.66 -13.46 -23.21
C SER A 78 17.96 -13.05 -24.66
N ILE A 79 16.92 -12.85 -25.48
CA ILE A 79 17.08 -12.44 -26.88
C ILE A 79 17.66 -11.04 -26.99
N SER A 80 17.12 -10.08 -26.22
CA SER A 80 17.60 -8.70 -26.26
C SER A 80 19.04 -8.59 -25.77
N ALA A 81 19.42 -9.34 -24.73
CA ALA A 81 20.81 -9.36 -24.25
C ALA A 81 21.78 -9.85 -25.33
N LEU A 82 21.45 -10.95 -26.03
CA LEU A 82 22.28 -11.47 -27.14
C LEU A 82 22.48 -10.43 -28.25
N LEU A 83 21.41 -9.73 -28.63
CA LEU A 83 21.46 -8.70 -29.67
C LEU A 83 22.28 -7.48 -29.24
N LEU A 84 22.11 -7.01 -28.00
CA LEU A 84 22.88 -5.91 -27.44
C LEU A 84 24.37 -6.26 -27.32
N GLU A 85 24.71 -7.49 -26.95
CA GLU A 85 26.10 -7.98 -26.91
C GLU A 85 26.73 -8.07 -28.30
N ALA A 86 25.92 -8.34 -29.32
CA ALA A 86 26.34 -8.30 -30.72
C ALA A 86 26.45 -6.87 -31.30
N GLY A 87 26.17 -5.83 -30.51
CA GLY A 87 26.27 -4.44 -30.96
C GLY A 87 25.04 -3.94 -31.73
N LEU A 88 23.93 -4.69 -31.74
CA LEU A 88 22.71 -4.33 -32.47
C LEU A 88 21.74 -3.57 -31.55
N PRO A 89 21.30 -2.36 -31.93
CA PRO A 89 20.24 -1.67 -31.20
C PRO A 89 18.94 -2.47 -31.21
N VAL A 90 18.24 -2.49 -30.07
CA VAL A 90 17.06 -3.32 -29.85
C VAL A 90 15.84 -2.45 -29.53
N LEU A 91 14.73 -2.71 -30.22
CA LEU A 91 13.40 -2.35 -29.74
C LEU A 91 12.74 -3.63 -29.23
N VAL A 92 12.46 -3.70 -27.93
CA VAL A 92 11.78 -4.85 -27.31
C VAL A 92 10.35 -4.48 -26.95
N GLU A 93 9.41 -5.35 -27.29
CA GLU A 93 8.01 -5.16 -26.94
C GLU A 93 7.78 -5.15 -25.43
N LYS A 94 6.69 -4.49 -25.03
CA LYS A 94 6.31 -4.40 -23.61
C LYS A 94 5.58 -5.68 -23.18
N PRO A 95 5.73 -6.11 -21.92
CA PRO A 95 6.64 -5.59 -20.90
C PRO A 95 8.11 -5.98 -21.17
N ILE A 96 9.06 -5.17 -20.71
CA ILE A 96 10.51 -5.43 -20.89
C ILE A 96 10.95 -6.81 -20.36
N ALA A 97 10.33 -7.28 -19.27
CA ALA A 97 10.58 -8.56 -18.64
C ALA A 97 9.38 -8.97 -17.77
N ASN A 98 9.34 -10.22 -17.30
CA ASN A 98 8.32 -10.72 -16.38
C ASN A 98 8.59 -10.31 -14.92
N THR A 99 9.86 -10.09 -14.57
CA THR A 99 10.26 -9.67 -13.22
C THR A 99 11.13 -8.43 -13.22
N VAL A 100 11.12 -7.71 -12.09
CA VAL A 100 11.99 -6.53 -11.88
C VAL A 100 13.47 -6.93 -11.92
N ALA A 101 13.83 -8.10 -11.40
CA ALA A 101 15.21 -8.59 -11.40
C ALA A 101 15.72 -8.85 -12.82
N GLU A 102 14.92 -9.50 -13.67
CA GLU A 102 15.27 -9.73 -15.07
C GLU A 102 15.34 -8.43 -15.87
N ALA A 103 14.41 -7.49 -15.63
CA ALA A 103 14.47 -6.16 -16.23
C ALA A 103 15.78 -5.44 -15.85
N ALA A 104 16.17 -5.48 -14.57
CA ALA A 104 17.43 -4.90 -14.10
C ALA A 104 18.65 -5.57 -14.74
N ALA A 105 18.62 -6.89 -14.93
CA ALA A 105 19.69 -7.61 -15.62
C ALA A 105 19.83 -7.16 -17.08
N LEU A 106 18.73 -7.01 -17.83
CA LEU A 106 18.78 -6.51 -19.20
C LEU A 106 19.29 -5.07 -19.27
N LEU A 107 18.87 -4.20 -18.34
CA LEU A 107 19.36 -2.83 -18.24
C LEU A 107 20.87 -2.80 -17.99
N ALA A 108 21.40 -3.67 -17.12
CA ALA A 108 22.84 -3.78 -16.89
C ALA A 108 23.62 -4.21 -18.15
N VAL A 109 23.03 -5.06 -19.01
CA VAL A 109 23.61 -5.39 -20.32
C VAL A 109 23.63 -4.16 -21.22
N ALA A 110 22.51 -3.45 -21.37
CA ALA A 110 22.42 -2.25 -22.20
C ALA A 110 23.40 -1.15 -21.74
N GLU A 111 23.53 -0.94 -20.43
CA GLU A 111 24.49 0.03 -19.86
C GLU A 111 25.94 -0.39 -20.14
N ARG A 112 26.26 -1.68 -19.98
CA ARG A 112 27.61 -2.21 -20.22
C ARG A 112 28.02 -2.14 -21.69
N THR A 113 27.12 -2.48 -22.61
CA THR A 113 27.41 -2.47 -24.05
C THR A 113 27.35 -1.06 -24.64
N GLY A 114 26.58 -0.16 -24.02
CA GLY A 114 26.32 1.18 -24.53
C GLY A 114 25.46 1.19 -25.80
N VAL A 115 24.85 0.05 -26.14
CA VAL A 115 24.01 -0.13 -27.32
C VAL A 115 22.57 0.29 -26.99
N PRO A 116 21.88 1.06 -27.86
CA PRO A 116 20.54 1.54 -27.56
C PRO A 116 19.52 0.41 -27.35
N LEU A 117 18.75 0.50 -26.27
CA LEU A 117 17.60 -0.34 -25.95
C LEU A 117 16.35 0.55 -25.82
N LEU A 118 15.34 0.30 -26.64
CA LEU A 118 14.04 0.96 -26.61
C LEU A 118 12.96 -0.04 -26.22
N ILE A 119 12.00 0.40 -25.41
CA ILE A 119 10.84 -0.42 -25.02
C ILE A 119 9.64 0.04 -25.86
N GLY A 120 8.82 -0.92 -26.32
CA GLY A 120 7.63 -0.73 -27.18
C GLY A 120 6.47 0.10 -26.60
N HIS A 121 6.75 1.16 -25.84
CA HIS A 121 5.79 2.15 -25.38
C HIS A 121 5.43 3.16 -26.49
N HIS A 122 4.86 2.65 -27.58
CA HIS A 122 4.56 3.42 -28.80
C HIS A 122 3.71 4.67 -28.57
N ARG A 123 2.81 4.69 -27.55
CA ARG A 123 1.94 5.85 -27.27
C ARG A 123 2.71 7.14 -27.01
N ARG A 124 3.96 7.09 -26.53
CA ARG A 124 4.81 8.29 -26.40
C ARG A 124 5.04 9.04 -27.71
N HIS A 125 4.98 8.31 -28.82
CA HIS A 125 5.23 8.82 -30.17
C HIS A 125 3.96 9.27 -30.88
N ASN A 126 2.78 9.02 -30.29
CA ASN A 126 1.52 9.50 -30.82
C ASN A 126 1.51 11.05 -30.89
N PRO A 127 1.04 11.66 -31.99
CA PRO A 127 0.99 13.12 -32.14
C PRO A 127 0.23 13.84 -31.03
N ILE A 128 -0.86 13.27 -30.52
CA ILE A 128 -1.67 13.79 -29.41
C ILE A 128 -0.82 13.82 -28.13
N ILE A 129 -0.12 12.71 -27.83
CA ILE A 129 0.75 12.62 -26.65
C ILE A 129 1.94 13.58 -26.77
N ARG A 130 2.55 13.69 -27.97
CA ARG A 130 3.64 14.64 -28.23
C ARG A 130 3.19 16.09 -28.07
N ALA A 131 2.03 16.45 -28.60
CA ALA A 131 1.43 17.78 -28.44
C ALA A 131 1.15 18.09 -26.96
N ALA A 132 0.55 17.14 -26.24
CA ALA A 132 0.31 17.25 -24.80
C ALA A 132 1.63 17.40 -24.02
N LYS A 133 2.63 16.58 -24.32
CA LYS A 133 3.95 16.64 -23.66
C LYS A 133 4.61 17.97 -23.89
N LYS A 134 4.60 18.47 -25.14
CA LYS A 134 5.15 19.80 -25.50
C LYS A 134 4.47 20.90 -24.69
N ALA A 135 3.14 20.96 -24.71
CA ALA A 135 2.37 21.96 -23.97
C ALA A 135 2.66 21.92 -22.46
N ILE A 136 2.71 20.72 -21.86
CA ILE A 136 3.05 20.54 -20.45
C ILE A 136 4.48 21.02 -20.17
N SER A 137 5.46 20.63 -21.00
CA SER A 137 6.87 21.01 -20.81
C SER A 137 7.15 22.49 -21.01
N GLU A 138 6.37 23.16 -21.86
CA GLU A 138 6.44 24.62 -22.09
C GLU A 138 5.69 25.41 -21.01
N GLY A 139 5.11 24.73 -20.01
CA GLY A 139 4.43 25.36 -18.87
C GLY A 139 3.01 25.82 -19.17
N ALA A 140 2.36 25.34 -20.25
CA ALA A 140 1.03 25.80 -20.63
C ALA A 140 -0.02 25.61 -19.51
N ILE A 141 0.10 24.55 -18.70
CA ILE A 141 -0.74 24.32 -17.51
C ILE A 141 0.00 24.54 -16.19
N GLY A 142 1.19 25.15 -16.22
CA GLY A 142 2.05 25.32 -15.05
C GLY A 142 2.63 24.01 -14.54
N SER A 143 2.86 23.90 -13.22
CA SER A 143 3.34 22.65 -12.61
C SER A 143 2.21 21.62 -12.55
N LEU A 144 2.46 20.39 -13.01
CA LEU A 144 1.48 19.30 -12.92
C LEU A 144 1.15 18.96 -11.46
N VAL A 145 -0.12 19.11 -11.09
CA VAL A 145 -0.62 18.87 -9.72
C VAL A 145 -1.25 17.49 -9.64
N MET A 146 -2.14 17.15 -10.58
CA MET A 146 -2.79 15.85 -10.59
C MET A 146 -3.15 15.32 -11.98
N ALA A 147 -3.34 14.01 -12.07
CA ALA A 147 -3.97 13.35 -13.21
C ALA A 147 -5.00 12.31 -12.76
N SER A 148 -6.03 12.10 -13.57
CA SER A 148 -6.97 11.00 -13.45
C SER A 148 -7.07 10.28 -14.79
N VAL A 149 -6.83 8.97 -14.77
CA VAL A 149 -6.86 8.12 -15.96
C VAL A 149 -7.83 6.97 -15.74
N ILE A 150 -8.70 6.77 -16.71
CA ILE A 150 -9.62 5.65 -16.76
C ILE A 150 -9.25 4.81 -17.97
N CYS A 151 -9.19 3.49 -17.78
CA CYS A 151 -9.05 2.49 -18.81
C CYS A 151 -10.15 1.44 -18.58
N SER A 152 -11.39 1.82 -18.92
CA SER A 152 -12.54 0.93 -18.91
C SER A 152 -12.80 0.48 -20.32
N LEU A 153 -12.79 -0.82 -20.55
CA LEU A 153 -13.13 -1.45 -21.81
C LEU A 153 -13.68 -2.84 -21.52
N TYR A 154 -14.63 -3.33 -22.32
CA TYR A 154 -15.17 -4.67 -22.10
C TYR A 154 -14.58 -5.65 -23.11
N LYS A 155 -13.91 -6.69 -22.63
CA LYS A 155 -13.43 -7.81 -23.46
C LYS A 155 -14.42 -8.98 -23.42
N GLY A 156 -14.84 -9.45 -24.59
CA GLY A 156 -15.73 -10.61 -24.71
C GLY A 156 -15.10 -11.91 -24.21
N GLY A 157 -15.90 -12.92 -23.92
CA GLY A 157 -15.43 -14.21 -23.39
C GLY A 157 -14.38 -14.89 -24.27
N ASN A 158 -14.56 -14.83 -25.60
CA ASN A 158 -13.64 -15.40 -26.59
C ASN A 158 -12.22 -14.81 -26.53
N TYR A 159 -12.05 -13.60 -26.00
CA TYR A 159 -10.73 -13.03 -25.76
C TYR A 159 -9.92 -13.90 -24.79
N PHE A 160 -10.57 -14.58 -23.84
CA PHE A 160 -9.90 -15.35 -22.80
C PHE A 160 -9.69 -16.83 -23.16
N ASP A 161 -10.14 -17.27 -24.35
CA ASP A 161 -9.87 -18.62 -24.86
C ASP A 161 -8.36 -18.88 -24.99
N VAL A 162 -7.58 -17.83 -25.26
CA VAL A 162 -6.12 -17.87 -25.26
C VAL A 162 -5.59 -17.89 -23.82
N ALA A 163 -5.06 -19.04 -23.40
CA ALA A 163 -4.74 -19.35 -22.01
C ALA A 163 -3.84 -18.33 -21.30
N TRP A 164 -2.78 -17.84 -21.95
CA TRP A 164 -1.81 -16.92 -21.32
C TRP A 164 -2.47 -15.63 -20.82
N ARG A 165 -3.59 -15.19 -21.41
CA ARG A 165 -4.31 -13.99 -20.96
C ARG A 165 -4.91 -14.12 -19.56
N ARG A 166 -5.04 -15.35 -19.06
CA ARG A 166 -5.57 -15.70 -17.74
C ARG A 166 -4.48 -16.11 -16.74
N GLN A 167 -3.22 -16.13 -17.16
CA GLN A 167 -2.10 -16.63 -16.34
C GLN A 167 -1.42 -15.50 -15.56
N PRO A 168 -1.16 -15.67 -14.26
CA PRO A 168 -0.40 -14.70 -13.47
C PRO A 168 0.97 -14.37 -14.07
N GLY A 169 1.37 -13.09 -13.97
CA GLY A 169 2.67 -12.61 -14.45
C GLY A 169 2.75 -12.28 -15.95
N VAL A 170 1.78 -12.70 -16.75
CA VAL A 170 1.72 -12.40 -18.20
C VAL A 170 0.35 -11.87 -18.66
N GLY A 171 -0.72 -12.36 -18.03
CA GLY A 171 -2.09 -11.95 -18.29
C GLY A 171 -2.53 -10.72 -17.48
N GLY A 172 -3.84 -10.46 -17.48
CA GLY A 172 -4.45 -9.36 -16.73
C GLY A 172 -4.30 -7.99 -17.41
N PRO A 173 -5.27 -7.07 -17.22
CA PRO A 173 -5.26 -5.77 -17.85
C PRO A 173 -4.18 -4.83 -17.29
N LEU A 174 -3.53 -5.12 -16.15
CA LEU A 174 -2.40 -4.31 -15.67
C LEU A 174 -1.22 -4.38 -16.64
N LEU A 175 -0.73 -5.59 -16.93
CA LEU A 175 0.43 -5.79 -17.82
C LEU A 175 0.06 -5.64 -19.30
N ILE A 176 -1.19 -5.91 -19.66
CA ILE A 176 -1.63 -5.81 -21.05
C ILE A 176 -1.96 -4.36 -21.42
N ASN A 177 -2.75 -3.65 -20.60
CA ASN A 177 -3.31 -2.34 -20.94
C ASN A 177 -2.75 -1.20 -20.08
N LEU A 178 -2.86 -1.28 -18.74
CA LEU A 178 -2.53 -0.16 -17.85
C LEU A 178 -1.03 0.19 -17.86
N ILE A 179 -0.16 -0.74 -18.24
CA ILE A 179 1.27 -0.49 -18.41
C ILE A 179 1.56 0.72 -19.33
N HIS A 180 0.73 0.94 -20.35
CA HIS A 180 0.86 2.11 -21.23
C HIS A 180 0.54 3.40 -20.47
N GLU A 181 -0.46 3.39 -19.60
CA GLU A 181 -0.86 4.57 -18.83
C GLU A 181 0.15 4.89 -17.74
N ILE A 182 0.71 3.88 -17.07
CA ILE A 182 1.80 4.06 -16.10
C ILE A 182 3.00 4.70 -16.80
N ASP A 183 3.34 4.22 -18.00
CA ASP A 183 4.42 4.77 -18.81
C ASP A 183 4.17 6.24 -19.21
N LEU A 184 2.95 6.58 -19.63
CA LEU A 184 2.55 7.95 -19.94
C LEU A 184 2.58 8.86 -18.71
N MET A 185 2.10 8.39 -17.55
CA MET A 185 2.19 9.19 -16.32
C MET A 185 3.64 9.47 -15.95
N ARG A 186 4.55 8.49 -16.08
CA ARG A 186 5.99 8.72 -15.92
C ARG A 186 6.55 9.67 -16.98
N HIS A 187 6.07 9.57 -18.21
CA HIS A 187 6.48 10.47 -19.30
C HIS A 187 6.12 11.93 -19.00
N PHE A 188 4.97 12.18 -18.38
CA PHE A 188 4.52 13.54 -18.04
C PHE A 188 5.09 14.05 -16.71
N PHE A 189 5.01 13.28 -15.64
CA PHE A 189 5.41 13.70 -14.28
C PHE A 189 6.86 13.40 -13.91
N GLY A 190 7.50 12.38 -14.51
CA GLY A 190 8.83 11.91 -14.15
C GLY A 190 8.83 10.70 -13.20
N GLY A 191 9.75 10.70 -12.23
CA GLY A 191 9.95 9.60 -11.28
C GLY A 191 8.76 9.37 -10.34
N VAL A 192 8.44 8.10 -10.07
CA VAL A 192 7.38 7.70 -9.12
C VAL A 192 8.01 7.52 -7.74
N ALA A 193 7.54 8.27 -6.75
CA ALA A 193 8.00 8.22 -5.37
C ALA A 193 7.28 7.16 -4.52
N SER A 194 6.00 6.86 -4.80
CA SER A 194 5.28 5.78 -4.12
C SER A 194 4.01 5.37 -4.86
N VAL A 195 3.55 4.14 -4.61
CA VAL A 195 2.32 3.56 -5.18
C VAL A 195 1.43 3.02 -4.07
N SER A 196 0.12 3.21 -4.19
CA SER A 196 -0.91 2.47 -3.45
C SER A 196 -1.89 1.89 -4.45
N ALA A 197 -2.21 0.60 -4.38
CA ALA A 197 -3.06 -0.06 -5.36
C ALA A 197 -3.92 -1.15 -4.73
N ILE A 198 -5.04 -1.44 -5.38
CA ILE A 198 -5.93 -2.56 -5.10
C ILE A 198 -6.36 -3.19 -6.42
N SER A 199 -6.52 -4.50 -6.42
CA SER A 199 -7.03 -5.26 -7.57
C SER A 199 -8.18 -6.17 -7.16
N SER A 200 -8.97 -6.57 -8.16
CA SER A 200 -10.06 -7.53 -8.05
C SER A 200 -10.08 -8.40 -9.29
N ASN A 201 -10.50 -9.65 -9.11
CA ASN A 201 -10.83 -10.61 -10.15
C ASN A 201 -12.29 -11.09 -10.03
N ALA A 202 -13.12 -10.35 -9.28
CA ALA A 202 -14.45 -10.81 -8.88
C ALA A 202 -15.44 -10.89 -10.04
N ALA A 203 -15.24 -10.12 -11.12
CA ALA A 203 -16.15 -10.09 -12.26
C ALA A 203 -15.91 -11.27 -13.22
N ARG A 204 -14.67 -11.76 -13.32
CA ARG A 204 -14.29 -12.85 -14.23
C ARG A 204 -13.92 -14.16 -13.54
N GLY A 205 -13.42 -14.11 -12.32
CA GLY A 205 -13.01 -15.28 -11.53
C GLY A 205 -11.72 -15.98 -12.02
N PHE A 206 -10.93 -15.35 -12.88
CA PHE A 206 -9.63 -15.88 -13.30
C PHE A 206 -8.55 -15.63 -12.22
N GLU A 207 -7.39 -16.28 -12.33
CA GLU A 207 -6.29 -16.08 -11.38
C GLU A 207 -5.61 -14.70 -11.50
N VAL A 208 -5.85 -13.99 -12.61
CA VAL A 208 -5.39 -12.62 -12.85
C VAL A 208 -6.49 -11.61 -12.49
N GLU A 209 -6.09 -10.36 -12.25
CA GLU A 209 -7.04 -9.27 -12.06
C GLU A 209 -7.90 -9.04 -13.31
N ASP A 210 -9.15 -8.63 -13.10
CA ASP A 210 -10.01 -8.08 -14.15
C ASP A 210 -10.19 -6.57 -14.00
N THR A 211 -9.94 -6.05 -12.80
CA THR A 211 -10.12 -4.66 -12.40
C THR A 211 -9.05 -4.27 -11.40
N ALA A 212 -8.45 -3.09 -11.57
CA ALA A 212 -7.48 -2.56 -10.63
C ALA A 212 -7.57 -1.03 -10.54
N ALA A 213 -7.25 -0.50 -9.36
CA ALA A 213 -7.11 0.92 -9.11
C ALA A 213 -5.76 1.20 -8.45
N ALA A 214 -5.06 2.22 -8.91
CA ALA A 214 -3.76 2.63 -8.41
C ALA A 214 -3.69 4.16 -8.22
N ILE A 215 -2.98 4.57 -7.18
CA ILE A 215 -2.62 5.96 -6.91
C ILE A 215 -1.09 6.04 -6.90
N LEU A 216 -0.55 6.90 -7.77
CA LEU A 216 0.87 7.20 -7.88
C LEU A 216 1.16 8.57 -7.26
N ARG A 217 2.19 8.66 -6.43
CA ARG A 217 2.82 9.93 -6.04
C ARG A 217 4.15 10.06 -6.77
N PHE A 218 4.37 11.18 -7.44
CA PHE A 218 5.60 11.47 -8.17
C PHE A 218 6.60 12.25 -7.31
N GLU A 219 7.87 12.21 -7.69
CA GLU A 219 8.97 12.90 -6.99
C GLU A 219 8.78 14.43 -6.97
N ASN A 220 8.14 14.98 -8.00
CA ASN A 220 7.79 16.40 -8.08
C ASN A 220 6.55 16.78 -7.25
N GLY A 221 5.97 15.85 -6.48
CA GLY A 221 4.80 16.07 -5.63
C GLY A 221 3.45 15.86 -6.31
N GLY A 222 3.42 15.67 -7.63
CA GLY A 222 2.19 15.40 -8.38
C GLY A 222 1.55 14.05 -7.99
N LEU A 223 0.23 13.94 -8.18
CA LEU A 223 -0.53 12.72 -7.90
C LEU A 223 -1.27 12.22 -9.15
N ALA A 224 -1.25 10.92 -9.44
CA ALA A 224 -2.11 10.33 -10.47
C ALA A 224 -2.98 9.23 -9.88
N SER A 225 -4.27 9.22 -10.25
CA SER A 225 -5.17 8.10 -10.01
C SER A 225 -5.43 7.39 -11.34
N LEU A 226 -5.25 6.08 -11.36
CA LEU A 226 -5.46 5.23 -12.52
C LEU A 226 -6.43 4.11 -12.15
N THR A 227 -7.43 3.89 -12.98
CA THR A 227 -8.34 2.75 -12.86
C THR A 227 -8.36 1.99 -14.18
N VAL A 228 -8.22 0.67 -14.12
CA VAL A 228 -8.36 -0.21 -15.27
C VAL A 228 -9.40 -1.28 -15.00
N SER A 229 -10.21 -1.61 -15.99
CA SER A 229 -11.01 -2.82 -15.99
C SER A 229 -11.20 -3.33 -17.41
N ASP A 230 -10.96 -4.62 -17.61
CA ASP A 230 -11.35 -5.29 -18.85
C ASP A 230 -12.73 -5.94 -18.77
N ALA A 231 -13.38 -5.89 -17.60
CA ALA A 231 -14.72 -6.42 -17.33
C ALA A 231 -15.81 -5.33 -17.23
N ALA A 232 -15.42 -4.05 -17.13
CA ALA A 232 -16.35 -2.93 -17.08
C ALA A 232 -16.62 -2.34 -18.48
N VAL A 233 -17.89 -2.25 -18.84
CA VAL A 233 -18.31 -1.57 -20.08
C VAL A 233 -18.08 -0.07 -19.94
N GLY A 234 -17.18 0.45 -20.74
CA GLY A 234 -16.92 1.89 -20.85
C GLY A 234 -16.14 2.19 -22.13
N PRO A 235 -16.33 3.38 -22.73
CA PRO A 235 -15.51 3.85 -23.83
C PRO A 235 -14.27 4.63 -23.34
N TRP A 236 -14.09 4.75 -22.02
CA TRP A 236 -13.02 5.54 -21.39
C TRP A 236 -11.72 4.74 -21.36
N ALA A 237 -11.16 4.47 -22.54
CA ALA A 237 -9.82 3.90 -22.70
C ALA A 237 -9.17 4.56 -23.92
N TRP A 238 -7.84 4.68 -23.91
CA TRP A 238 -7.11 5.27 -25.04
C TRP A 238 -7.44 4.58 -26.37
N ASP A 239 -7.46 3.24 -26.37
CA ASP A 239 -7.75 2.42 -27.55
C ASP A 239 -9.15 2.69 -28.13
N LEU A 240 -10.10 3.14 -27.30
CA LEU A 240 -11.50 3.42 -27.67
C LEU A 240 -11.80 4.91 -27.81
N SER A 241 -10.82 5.80 -27.66
CA SER A 241 -11.03 7.25 -27.71
C SER A 241 -10.07 7.98 -28.65
N ALA A 242 -8.82 7.53 -28.77
CA ALA A 242 -7.78 8.26 -29.50
C ALA A 242 -7.83 8.09 -31.02
N GLY A 243 -8.53 7.06 -31.52
CA GLY A 243 -8.64 6.81 -32.96
C GLY A 243 -7.37 6.28 -33.62
N GLU A 244 -6.45 5.66 -32.87
CA GLU A 244 -5.18 5.13 -33.40
C GLU A 244 -5.36 3.92 -34.33
N ASN A 245 -6.40 3.11 -34.10
CA ASN A 245 -6.63 1.89 -34.87
C ASN A 245 -8.13 1.66 -35.07
N ILE A 246 -8.76 2.54 -35.85
CA ILE A 246 -10.21 2.55 -36.08
C ILE A 246 -10.72 1.24 -36.71
N GLU A 247 -9.88 0.59 -37.51
CA GLU A 247 -10.20 -0.72 -38.13
C GLU A 247 -10.40 -1.82 -37.08
N ARG A 248 -9.66 -1.75 -35.96
CA ARG A 248 -9.70 -2.74 -34.89
C ARG A 248 -10.57 -2.31 -33.71
N PHE A 249 -10.56 -1.02 -33.39
CA PHE A 249 -11.18 -0.41 -32.21
C PHE A 249 -11.95 0.85 -32.63
N PRO A 250 -13.30 0.79 -32.70
CA PRO A 250 -14.10 1.97 -32.98
C PRO A 250 -13.88 3.07 -31.94
N ALA A 251 -13.49 4.26 -32.40
CA ALA A 251 -13.25 5.41 -31.53
C ALA A 251 -14.55 6.12 -31.13
N HIS A 252 -14.61 6.54 -29.88
CA HIS A 252 -15.71 7.30 -29.30
C HIS A 252 -15.21 8.69 -28.87
N PRO A 253 -16.02 9.75 -29.03
CA PRO A 253 -15.62 11.13 -28.70
C PRO A 253 -15.70 11.37 -27.18
N VAL A 254 -14.88 10.66 -26.42
CA VAL A 254 -14.80 10.72 -24.95
C VAL A 254 -13.36 10.93 -24.51
N GLN A 255 -13.18 11.49 -23.33
CA GLN A 255 -11.87 11.64 -22.71
C GLN A 255 -11.61 10.48 -21.73
N SER A 256 -10.37 10.00 -21.72
CA SER A 256 -9.91 8.97 -20.77
C SER A 256 -8.84 9.50 -19.81
N HIS A 257 -8.22 10.63 -20.13
CA HIS A 257 -7.16 11.23 -19.32
C HIS A 257 -7.46 12.69 -19.04
N PHE A 258 -7.34 13.06 -17.77
CA PHE A 258 -7.53 14.42 -17.29
C PHE A 258 -6.30 14.83 -16.50
N PHE A 259 -5.66 15.93 -16.90
CA PHE A 259 -4.51 16.52 -16.25
C PHE A 259 -4.89 17.89 -15.71
N ALA A 260 -4.44 18.19 -14.49
CA ALA A 260 -4.57 19.50 -13.89
C ALA A 260 -3.21 19.97 -13.39
N GLY A 261 -2.80 21.15 -13.82
CA GLY A 261 -1.64 21.85 -13.31
C GLY A 261 -2.02 23.13 -12.56
N SER A 262 -1.02 23.84 -12.06
CA SER A 262 -1.20 25.06 -11.26
C SER A 262 -1.84 26.23 -12.01
N ASP A 263 -1.80 26.19 -13.35
CA ASP A 263 -2.19 27.32 -14.21
C ASP A 263 -3.31 26.94 -15.20
N GLY A 264 -3.63 25.65 -15.32
CA GLY A 264 -4.66 25.17 -16.23
C GLY A 264 -4.90 23.66 -16.18
N GLY A 265 -5.81 23.18 -17.02
CA GLY A 265 -6.14 21.77 -17.20
C GLY A 265 -6.00 21.33 -18.65
N LEU A 266 -5.80 20.04 -18.87
CA LEU A 266 -5.70 19.42 -20.19
C LEU A 266 -6.40 18.06 -20.17
N SER A 267 -7.27 17.78 -21.14
CA SER A 267 -7.82 16.44 -21.34
C SER A 267 -7.30 15.80 -22.62
N LEU A 268 -7.22 14.47 -22.62
CA LEU A 268 -6.87 13.65 -23.78
C LEU A 268 -7.98 12.63 -24.06
N PRO A 269 -8.17 12.24 -25.33
CA PRO A 269 -7.34 12.57 -26.51
C PRO A 269 -7.74 13.87 -27.24
N ASP A 270 -8.79 14.56 -26.79
CA ASP A 270 -9.35 15.74 -27.47
C ASP A 270 -8.49 17.02 -27.39
N LEU A 271 -7.42 17.00 -26.58
CA LEU A 271 -6.53 18.13 -26.32
C LEU A 271 -7.27 19.40 -25.89
N THR A 272 -8.39 19.23 -25.16
CA THR A 272 -9.07 20.39 -24.60
C THR A 272 -8.24 20.96 -23.45
N TYR A 273 -7.86 22.22 -23.59
CA TYR A 273 -7.10 23.00 -22.64
C TYR A 273 -8.00 23.99 -21.90
N TRP A 274 -7.79 24.15 -20.59
CA TRP A 274 -8.55 25.04 -19.72
C TRP A 274 -7.61 25.99 -18.97
N SER A 275 -7.96 27.27 -18.87
CA SER A 275 -7.14 28.28 -18.16
C SER A 275 -7.99 29.41 -17.60
N HIS A 276 -7.48 30.15 -16.61
CA HIS A 276 -8.16 31.35 -16.10
C HIS A 276 -7.95 32.55 -17.03
N ARG A 277 -9.00 33.34 -17.27
CA ARG A 277 -8.89 34.66 -17.91
C ARG A 277 -8.65 35.71 -16.82
N GLY A 278 -7.39 35.96 -16.46
CA GLY A 278 -7.02 36.92 -15.42
C GLY A 278 -6.71 36.25 -14.08
N GLU A 279 -7.34 36.72 -12.99
CA GLU A 279 -7.09 36.21 -11.64
C GLU A 279 -7.49 34.74 -11.48
N LYS A 280 -6.64 33.96 -10.79
CA LYS A 280 -6.91 32.55 -10.49
C LYS A 280 -7.88 32.44 -9.32
N SER A 281 -9.11 32.01 -9.59
CA SER A 281 -10.11 31.76 -8.55
C SER A 281 -11.17 30.77 -9.02
N TRP A 282 -11.58 29.88 -8.13
CA TRP A 282 -12.62 28.88 -8.38
C TRP A 282 -14.01 29.48 -8.66
N THR A 283 -14.20 30.77 -8.37
CA THR A 283 -15.43 31.52 -8.68
C THR A 283 -15.42 32.15 -10.07
N HIS A 284 -14.32 32.09 -10.80
CA HIS A 284 -14.19 32.65 -12.15
C HIS A 284 -14.28 31.56 -13.22
N THR A 285 -14.92 31.89 -14.34
CA THR A 285 -15.03 30.99 -15.49
C THR A 285 -13.67 30.69 -16.10
N LEU A 286 -13.44 29.42 -16.45
CA LEU A 286 -12.28 28.99 -17.21
C LEU A 286 -12.52 29.19 -18.71
N GLU A 287 -11.50 29.68 -19.41
CA GLU A 287 -11.45 29.71 -20.86
C GLU A 287 -11.08 28.32 -21.38
N ARG A 288 -11.87 27.83 -22.35
CA ARG A 288 -11.67 26.55 -23.03
C ARG A 288 -11.03 26.77 -24.40
N LYS A 289 -9.94 26.06 -24.70
CA LYS A 289 -9.27 26.03 -26.02
C LYS A 289 -9.00 24.58 -26.42
N SER A 290 -8.64 24.35 -27.67
CA SER A 290 -8.11 23.06 -28.13
C SER A 290 -6.68 23.29 -28.63
N LEU A 291 -5.75 22.42 -28.25
CA LEU A 291 -4.39 22.48 -28.77
C LEU A 291 -4.35 21.89 -30.19
N ALA A 292 -3.56 22.51 -31.07
CA ALA A 292 -3.38 22.03 -32.42
C ALA A 292 -2.57 20.72 -32.43
N ILE A 293 -2.96 19.79 -33.31
CA ILE A 293 -2.20 18.57 -33.63
C ILE A 293 -1.50 18.82 -34.96
N GLU A 294 -0.18 18.64 -35.00
CA GLU A 294 0.52 18.40 -36.26
C GLU A 294 0.24 16.96 -36.68
N ALA A 295 -0.50 16.76 -37.79
CA ALA A 295 -0.90 15.43 -38.23
C ALA A 295 0.33 14.60 -38.68
N GLU A 296 0.64 13.52 -37.96
CA GLU A 296 1.60 12.48 -38.33
C GLU A 296 1.04 11.09 -37.96
N ASP A 297 1.48 10.03 -38.62
CA ASP A 297 1.13 8.65 -38.26
C ASP A 297 1.85 8.25 -36.94
N PRO A 298 1.15 7.82 -35.88
CA PRO A 298 1.75 7.37 -34.62
C PRO A 298 2.73 6.20 -34.79
N TYR A 299 2.58 5.36 -35.82
CA TYR A 299 3.49 4.26 -36.13
C TYR A 299 4.68 4.68 -37.03
N GLY A 300 4.60 5.84 -37.69
CA GLY A 300 5.69 6.43 -38.49
C GLY A 300 6.63 7.38 -37.72
N ALA A 301 6.32 7.66 -36.45
CA ALA A 301 7.03 8.64 -35.61
C ALA A 301 8.25 8.07 -34.86
N ASP A 302 8.73 6.87 -35.21
CA ASP A 302 9.98 6.27 -34.69
C ASP A 302 11.25 6.87 -35.34
N LYS A 303 11.18 8.14 -35.74
CA LYS A 303 12.30 8.92 -36.28
C LYS A 303 13.44 9.09 -35.26
N ALA A 304 13.23 8.76 -33.98
CA ALA A 304 14.26 8.76 -32.94
C ALA A 304 15.37 7.73 -33.19
N PHE A 305 15.11 6.67 -33.97
CA PHE A 305 16.16 5.72 -34.37
C PHE A 305 17.16 6.32 -35.37
N ARG A 306 16.83 7.44 -36.05
CA ARG A 306 17.71 8.09 -37.05
C ARG A 306 18.81 8.96 -36.46
N ARG A 307 18.79 9.27 -35.16
CA ARG A 307 19.81 10.11 -34.51
C ARG A 307 20.31 9.40 -33.27
N GLY A 308 21.52 8.86 -33.34
CA GLY A 308 22.27 8.35 -32.20
C GLY A 308 22.67 9.47 -31.23
N ASP A 309 21.67 10.13 -30.64
CA ASP A 309 21.86 11.25 -29.75
C ASP A 309 22.32 10.72 -28.39
N ARG A 310 23.61 10.88 -28.13
CA ARG A 310 24.25 10.55 -26.85
C ARG A 310 23.65 11.51 -25.82
N GLY A 311 22.77 11.00 -24.97
CA GLY A 311 22.23 11.75 -23.83
C GLY A 311 23.33 12.41 -22.98
N PRO A 312 23.07 13.57 -22.37
CA PRO A 312 24.08 14.34 -21.67
C PRO A 312 24.61 13.57 -20.44
N ARG A 313 25.93 13.63 -20.29
CA ARG A 313 26.71 12.97 -19.22
C ARG A 313 26.27 13.42 -17.83
N ARG A 314 26.26 12.45 -16.91
CA ARG A 314 26.09 12.61 -15.45
C ARG A 314 26.96 13.75 -14.90
N ALA A 315 26.36 14.59 -14.06
CA ALA A 315 27.07 15.35 -13.04
C ALA A 315 26.65 14.82 -11.66
N ALA A 316 27.64 14.46 -10.85
CA ALA A 316 27.48 13.96 -9.49
C ALA A 316 27.37 15.13 -8.49
N GLY A 317 26.68 14.89 -7.36
CA GLY A 317 27.02 15.50 -6.08
C GLY A 317 25.87 16.11 -5.27
N PHE A 318 25.71 15.56 -4.05
CA PHE A 318 25.09 16.14 -2.84
C PHE A 318 23.55 16.31 -2.86
N GLY A 319 22.79 16.06 -1.81
CA GLY A 319 23.07 15.73 -0.42
C GLY A 319 21.74 15.74 0.34
N ASP A 320 21.63 14.86 1.33
CA ASP A 320 20.53 14.74 2.29
C ASP A 320 20.12 16.07 2.95
N ARG A 321 18.81 16.35 3.04
CA ARG A 321 18.12 16.80 4.28
C ARG A 321 16.62 17.06 4.09
N SER A 322 15.84 16.25 4.80
CA SER A 322 14.75 16.63 5.72
C SER A 322 13.55 17.51 5.28
N ARG A 323 12.35 16.93 5.53
CA ARG A 323 11.19 17.52 6.24
C ARG A 323 10.45 18.71 5.58
N GLU A 324 9.22 18.48 5.11
CA GLU A 324 7.96 18.74 5.85
C GLU A 324 6.71 18.63 4.93
N LYS A 325 5.71 17.89 5.43
CA LYS A 325 4.31 17.82 4.98
C LYS A 325 3.49 18.83 5.83
N PRO A 326 2.15 18.91 5.73
CA PRO A 326 1.23 19.01 4.58
C PRO A 326 0.10 20.03 4.90
N ARG A 327 -0.81 20.38 3.97
CA ARG A 327 -2.17 20.82 4.37
C ARG A 327 -3.26 20.30 3.43
N HIS A 328 -4.12 19.46 4.01
CA HIS A 328 -5.39 18.99 3.51
C HIS A 328 -6.53 19.91 3.95
N HIS A 329 -7.53 20.13 3.08
CA HIS A 329 -8.94 20.35 3.44
C HIS A 329 -9.77 19.80 2.26
N ARG A 330 -10.46 18.64 2.36
CA ARG A 330 -11.79 18.38 2.97
C ARG A 330 -12.84 19.43 2.63
N CYS A 331 -13.91 19.01 1.93
CA CYS A 331 -15.29 19.05 2.44
C CYS A 331 -16.29 18.37 1.48
N ASP A 332 -16.77 17.20 1.92
CA ASP A 332 -18.15 16.77 2.19
C ASP A 332 -19.36 17.06 1.26
N PRO A 333 -20.41 16.19 1.34
CA PRO A 333 -21.46 16.01 0.35
C PRO A 333 -22.85 16.51 0.82
N PRO A 334 -23.91 16.29 0.02
CA PRO A 334 -25.08 15.56 0.52
C PRO A 334 -25.62 14.60 -0.57
N GLY A 335 -26.31 13.48 -0.33
CA GLY A 335 -27.26 13.11 0.70
C GLY A 335 -28.48 12.49 -0.03
N GLY A 336 -28.90 11.27 0.32
CA GLY A 336 -30.08 10.65 -0.31
C GLY A 336 -30.31 9.22 0.15
N ARG A 337 -31.31 9.02 1.01
CA ARG A 337 -31.73 7.78 1.67
C ARG A 337 -32.41 6.81 0.70
N GLU A 338 -32.20 5.50 0.89
CA GLU A 338 -33.34 4.56 1.00
C GLU A 338 -32.97 3.21 1.63
N ARG A 339 -33.98 2.59 2.24
CA ARG A 339 -33.93 1.49 3.21
C ARG A 339 -33.98 0.11 2.53
N ALA A 340 -33.19 -0.84 3.01
CA ALA A 340 -33.52 -2.27 2.89
C ALA A 340 -33.19 -3.01 4.19
N ARG A 341 -34.12 -3.89 4.59
CA ARG A 341 -34.19 -4.61 5.87
C ARG A 341 -33.18 -5.75 5.89
N ASN A 342 -32.41 -5.86 6.96
CA ASN A 342 -31.47 -6.96 7.18
C ASN A 342 -31.91 -7.78 8.41
N THR A 343 -32.38 -9.00 8.17
CA THR A 343 -32.65 -10.02 9.18
C THR A 343 -31.39 -10.82 9.44
N GLY A 344 -30.91 -10.81 10.70
CA GLY A 344 -29.82 -11.69 11.15
C GLY A 344 -28.66 -10.97 11.85
N ARG A 345 -28.93 -10.16 12.88
CA ARG A 345 -27.87 -9.75 13.83
C ARG A 345 -27.81 -10.78 14.96
N GLY A 346 -26.73 -11.57 15.00
CA GLY A 346 -26.32 -12.27 16.21
C GLY A 346 -26.21 -11.28 17.36
N HIS A 347 -27.00 -11.48 18.41
CA HIS A 347 -26.95 -10.69 19.62
C HIS A 347 -25.60 -10.93 20.33
N PHE A 348 -24.70 -9.96 20.26
CA PHE A 348 -23.59 -9.87 21.19
C PHE A 348 -24.15 -9.40 22.54
N ARG A 349 -24.00 -10.23 23.57
CA ARG A 349 -24.39 -9.94 24.96
C ARG A 349 -23.28 -9.06 25.60
N PRO A 350 -23.59 -8.00 26.36
CA PRO A 350 -22.58 -7.06 26.84
C PRO A 350 -21.85 -7.59 28.08
N PRO A 351 -20.55 -7.29 28.27
CA PRO A 351 -19.92 -7.41 29.58
C PRO A 351 -19.56 -6.03 30.13
N ARG A 352 -20.47 -5.46 30.93
CA ARG A 352 -20.21 -4.68 32.16
C ARG A 352 -21.52 -4.65 32.95
N GLN A 353 -21.83 -5.73 33.67
CA GLN A 353 -22.59 -5.55 34.89
C GLN A 353 -21.61 -4.92 35.87
N TYR A 354 -21.66 -3.58 35.99
CA TYR A 354 -21.14 -2.92 37.18
C TYR A 354 -21.79 -3.65 38.36
N GLY A 355 -20.97 -4.29 39.20
CA GLY A 355 -21.46 -5.01 40.36
C GLY A 355 -22.42 -4.12 41.15
N ALA A 356 -23.40 -4.72 41.81
CA ALA A 356 -24.47 -4.05 42.54
C ALA A 356 -24.01 -3.23 43.77
N SER A 357 -22.79 -2.68 43.77
CA SER A 357 -22.38 -1.57 44.62
C SER A 357 -22.43 -0.29 43.77
N GLY A 358 -23.46 0.53 43.99
CA GLY A 358 -23.65 1.77 43.24
C GLY A 358 -22.43 2.69 43.32
N MET A 359 -22.06 3.31 42.20
CA MET A 359 -21.02 4.34 42.16
C MET A 359 -21.36 5.44 43.17
N THR A 360 -20.53 5.62 44.19
CA THR A 360 -20.85 6.46 45.34
C THR A 360 -20.40 7.89 45.13
N SER A 361 -19.23 8.11 44.51
CA SER A 361 -18.66 9.44 44.33
C SER A 361 -19.06 10.11 43.02
N VAL A 362 -19.07 11.45 43.01
CA VAL A 362 -19.30 12.25 41.79
C VAL A 362 -18.22 11.98 40.73
N LEU A 363 -16.98 11.73 41.18
CA LEU A 363 -15.84 11.42 40.32
C LEU A 363 -16.03 10.08 39.58
N GLU A 364 -16.39 9.02 40.30
CA GLU A 364 -16.67 7.70 39.73
C GLU A 364 -17.75 7.79 38.66
N ARG A 365 -18.84 8.51 38.95
CA ARG A 365 -19.94 8.71 37.99
C ARG A 365 -19.50 9.48 36.75
N SER A 366 -18.64 10.48 36.92
CA SER A 366 -18.12 11.29 35.82
C SER A 366 -17.18 10.48 34.92
N LEU A 367 -16.27 9.70 35.50
CA LEU A 367 -15.39 8.79 34.76
C LEU A 367 -16.17 7.68 34.07
N GLY A 368 -17.18 7.12 34.75
CA GLY A 368 -18.08 6.11 34.16
C GLY A 368 -18.85 6.62 32.95
N ILE A 369 -19.23 7.91 32.91
CA ILE A 369 -19.80 8.54 31.71
C ILE A 369 -18.77 8.59 30.58
N LEU A 370 -17.53 8.99 30.85
CA LEU A 370 -16.48 9.05 29.83
C LEU A 370 -16.14 7.68 29.26
N GLU A 371 -16.03 6.66 30.12
CA GLU A 371 -15.79 5.27 29.72
C GLU A 371 -16.95 4.75 28.86
N LEU A 372 -18.20 4.96 29.29
CA LEU A 372 -19.37 4.55 28.53
C LEU A 372 -19.43 5.23 27.15
N LEU A 373 -19.14 6.52 27.06
CA LEU A 373 -19.13 7.24 25.79
C LEU A 373 -17.94 6.84 24.90
N SER A 374 -16.81 6.38 25.47
CA SER A 374 -15.66 5.88 24.70
C SER A 374 -15.99 4.61 23.91
N GLU A 375 -16.94 3.83 24.38
CA GLU A 375 -17.44 2.62 23.71
C GLU A 375 -18.56 2.93 22.68
N ASN A 376 -19.05 4.18 22.62
CA ASN A 376 -20.21 4.57 21.80
C ASN A 376 -19.90 5.86 21.01
N ALA A 377 -19.12 5.73 19.93
CA ALA A 377 -18.58 6.86 19.16
C ALA A 377 -19.64 7.80 18.55
N GLU A 378 -20.84 7.30 18.24
CA GLU A 378 -21.97 8.11 17.75
C GLU A 378 -22.68 8.91 18.86
N GLY A 379 -22.29 8.72 20.11
CA GLY A 379 -22.90 9.35 21.28
C GLY A 379 -24.09 8.57 21.83
N LEU A 380 -24.58 9.01 23.00
CA LEU A 380 -25.74 8.43 23.67
C LEU A 380 -26.64 9.53 24.23
N SER A 381 -27.95 9.24 24.26
CA SER A 381 -28.92 10.11 24.93
C SER A 381 -28.70 10.11 26.45
N VAL A 382 -29.10 11.21 27.11
CA VAL A 382 -29.03 11.34 28.58
C VAL A 382 -29.76 10.20 29.29
N SER A 383 -30.92 9.78 28.76
CA SER A 383 -31.72 8.70 29.36
C SER A 383 -31.03 7.34 29.22
N THR A 384 -30.34 7.08 28.10
CA THR A 384 -29.55 5.86 27.91
C THR A 384 -28.35 5.83 28.85
N ILE A 385 -27.64 6.95 28.99
CA ILE A 385 -26.50 7.07 29.91
C ILE A 385 -26.95 6.87 31.37
N ALA A 386 -28.03 7.54 31.76
CA ALA A 386 -28.63 7.43 33.08
C ALA A 386 -29.00 5.98 33.41
N ASN A 387 -29.70 5.29 32.50
CA ASN A 387 -30.10 3.89 32.69
C ASN A 387 -28.90 2.94 32.77
N ARG A 388 -27.91 3.06 31.86
CA ARG A 388 -26.76 2.15 31.83
C ARG A 388 -25.85 2.28 33.04
N LEU A 389 -25.78 3.48 33.64
CA LEU A 389 -24.95 3.76 34.80
C LEU A 389 -25.73 3.77 36.12
N GLY A 390 -27.04 3.47 36.10
CA GLY A 390 -27.88 3.49 37.30
C GLY A 390 -27.99 4.87 37.95
N LEU A 391 -27.94 5.95 37.16
CA LEU A 391 -27.98 7.34 37.63
C LEU A 391 -29.40 7.93 37.51
N PRO A 392 -29.83 8.80 38.43
CA PRO A 392 -31.00 9.64 38.20
C PRO A 392 -30.79 10.52 36.94
N PRO A 393 -31.80 10.67 36.06
CA PRO A 393 -31.66 11.47 34.84
C PRO A 393 -31.19 12.92 35.08
N SER A 394 -31.65 13.53 36.18
CA SER A 394 -31.24 14.87 36.60
C SER A 394 -29.75 14.94 37.01
N ALA A 395 -29.22 13.87 37.61
CA ALA A 395 -27.81 13.76 37.96
C ALA A 395 -26.95 13.54 36.71
N ALA A 396 -27.36 12.64 35.81
CA ALA A 396 -26.67 12.41 34.53
C ALA A 396 -26.58 13.71 33.70
N HIS A 397 -27.68 14.45 33.59
CA HIS A 397 -27.71 15.74 32.89
C HIS A 397 -26.76 16.77 33.49
N ARG A 398 -26.69 16.86 34.83
CA ARG A 398 -25.78 17.78 35.53
C ARG A 398 -24.31 17.44 35.26
N LEU A 399 -23.94 16.17 35.37
CA LEU A 399 -22.57 15.71 35.11
C LEU A 399 -22.17 15.90 33.64
N LEU A 400 -23.08 15.61 32.71
CA LEU A 400 -22.85 15.83 31.28
C LEU A 400 -22.63 17.32 30.95
N ASN A 401 -23.39 18.22 31.59
CA ASN A 401 -23.18 19.66 31.45
C ASN A 401 -21.82 20.12 32.01
N GLU A 402 -21.40 19.58 33.16
CA GLU A 402 -20.08 19.87 33.73
C GLU A 402 -18.95 19.34 32.83
N LEU A 403 -19.04 18.09 32.38
CA LEU A 403 -18.10 17.50 31.44
C LEU A 403 -18.07 18.28 30.12
N ALA A 404 -19.21 18.81 29.66
CA ALA A 404 -19.29 19.64 28.46
C ALA A 404 -18.61 21.00 28.66
N ARG A 405 -18.82 21.62 29.83
CA ARG A 405 -18.13 22.86 30.22
C ARG A 405 -16.61 22.67 30.31
N PHE A 406 -16.15 21.53 30.80
CA PHE A 406 -14.73 21.16 30.79
C PHE A 406 -14.25 20.67 29.42
N GLY A 407 -15.14 20.57 28.43
CA GLY A 407 -14.82 20.21 27.05
C GLY A 407 -14.50 18.73 26.84
N TYR A 408 -14.88 17.82 27.73
CA TYR A 408 -14.70 16.37 27.57
C TYR A 408 -15.82 15.72 26.76
N VAL A 409 -17.04 16.26 26.84
CA VAL A 409 -18.19 15.83 26.04
C VAL A 409 -18.77 17.02 25.28
N ARG A 410 -19.56 16.76 24.24
CA ARG A 410 -20.39 17.76 23.58
C ARG A 410 -21.79 17.20 23.35
N GLN A 411 -22.75 18.09 23.21
CA GLN A 411 -24.09 17.72 22.75
C GLN A 411 -24.20 18.06 21.26
N ASP A 412 -24.46 17.07 20.41
CA ASP A 412 -24.34 17.24 18.96
C ASP A 412 -25.45 18.14 18.35
N ARG A 413 -26.60 18.28 19.03
CA ARG A 413 -27.70 19.21 18.72
C ARG A 413 -28.41 19.67 19.99
N ALA A 414 -29.21 20.73 19.93
CA ALA A 414 -30.09 21.09 21.04
C ALA A 414 -31.04 19.91 21.37
N GLN A 415 -30.95 19.39 22.60
CA GLN A 415 -31.62 18.15 23.06
C GLN A 415 -31.16 16.85 22.35
N GLY A 416 -29.98 16.85 21.72
CA GLY A 416 -29.39 15.69 21.07
C GLY A 416 -28.54 14.80 21.99
N ASP A 417 -27.92 13.80 21.37
CA ASP A 417 -27.01 12.87 22.03
C ASP A 417 -25.72 13.56 22.49
N TYR A 418 -25.11 12.98 23.53
CA TYR A 418 -23.82 13.39 24.04
C TYR A 418 -22.72 12.48 23.51
N SER A 419 -21.67 13.06 22.97
CA SER A 419 -20.50 12.37 22.43
C SER A 419 -19.21 12.90 23.06
N LEU A 420 -18.15 12.08 23.09
CA LEU A 420 -16.83 12.54 23.51
C LEU A 420 -16.31 13.59 22.54
N THR A 421 -15.62 14.60 23.07
CA THR A 421 -14.83 15.50 22.23
C THR A 421 -13.45 14.89 21.95
N ILE A 422 -12.71 15.50 21.01
CA ILE A 422 -11.32 15.11 20.74
C ILE A 422 -10.37 15.38 21.91
N LYS A 423 -10.79 16.14 22.94
CA LYS A 423 -9.93 16.55 24.06
C LYS A 423 -9.31 15.35 24.78
N LEU A 424 -10.09 14.30 25.04
CA LEU A 424 -9.61 13.10 25.74
C LEU A 424 -8.53 12.37 24.91
N ALA A 425 -8.76 12.21 23.60
CA ALA A 425 -7.79 11.62 22.68
C ALA A 425 -6.53 12.48 22.54
N ALA A 426 -6.68 13.80 22.43
CA ALA A 426 -5.55 14.73 22.36
C ALA A 426 -4.70 14.73 23.64
N MET A 427 -5.32 14.62 24.82
CA MET A 427 -4.59 14.47 26.09
C MET A 427 -3.80 13.15 26.14
N GLY A 428 -4.40 12.04 25.73
CA GLY A 428 -3.73 10.74 25.67
C GLY A 428 -2.55 10.74 24.68
N LEU A 429 -2.76 11.23 23.46
CA LEU A 429 -1.71 11.36 22.44
C LEU A 429 -0.60 12.32 22.87
N SER A 430 -0.95 13.47 23.45
CA SER A 430 0.03 14.44 23.99
C SER A 430 0.82 13.84 25.14
N PHE A 431 0.21 13.05 26.01
CA PHE A 431 0.91 12.33 27.07
C PHE A 431 1.89 11.32 26.47
N LEU A 432 1.43 10.46 25.55
CA LEU A 432 2.29 9.45 24.91
C LEU A 432 3.46 10.06 24.11
N GLY A 433 3.23 11.17 23.41
CA GLY A 433 4.27 11.90 22.70
C GLY A 433 5.28 12.54 23.66
N GLN A 434 4.80 13.24 24.71
CA GLN A 434 5.69 13.84 25.71
C GLN A 434 6.43 12.80 26.58
N SER A 435 5.83 11.63 26.76
CA SER A 435 6.42 10.51 27.50
C SER A 435 7.51 9.80 26.67
N GLY A 436 7.54 10.03 25.36
CA GLY A 436 8.55 9.51 24.43
C GLY A 436 8.39 8.02 24.10
N VAL A 437 7.25 7.42 24.45
CA VAL A 437 6.99 5.99 24.22
C VAL A 437 6.66 5.73 22.75
N THR A 438 5.81 6.56 22.15
CA THR A 438 5.34 6.38 20.76
C THR A 438 6.35 6.87 19.73
N ASP A 439 6.94 8.06 19.91
CA ASP A 439 7.87 8.65 18.93
C ASP A 439 9.15 7.81 18.73
N ILE A 440 9.62 7.15 19.80
CA ILE A 440 10.80 6.29 19.76
C ILE A 440 10.45 4.88 19.27
N ALA A 441 9.32 4.32 19.71
CA ALA A 441 8.94 2.96 19.36
C ALA A 441 8.47 2.84 17.92
N GLN A 442 7.71 3.82 17.40
CA GLN A 442 6.99 3.66 16.13
C GLN A 442 7.91 3.28 14.95
N PRO A 443 9.09 3.90 14.74
CA PRO A 443 9.98 3.50 13.65
C PRO A 443 10.48 2.05 13.76
N ILE A 444 10.65 1.55 14.98
CA ILE A 444 11.07 0.16 15.25
C ILE A 444 9.91 -0.79 14.95
N LEU A 445 8.71 -0.45 15.43
CA LEU A 445 7.49 -1.24 15.18
C LEU A 445 7.18 -1.30 13.68
N ASP A 446 7.29 -0.19 12.95
CA ASP A 446 7.02 -0.12 11.51
C ASP A 446 7.99 -0.98 10.70
N ARG A 447 9.28 -0.99 11.05
CA ARG A 447 10.27 -1.88 10.40
C ARG A 447 9.97 -3.35 10.67
N LEU A 448 9.63 -3.70 11.91
CA LEU A 448 9.29 -5.09 12.25
C LEU A 448 7.97 -5.52 11.59
N ALA A 449 7.01 -4.60 11.47
CA ALA A 449 5.74 -4.83 10.78
C ALA A 449 6.00 -5.10 9.30
N ALA A 450 6.78 -4.26 8.63
CA ALA A 450 7.16 -4.45 7.24
C ALA A 450 7.91 -5.77 7.00
N ALA A 451 8.83 -6.15 7.90
CA ALA A 451 9.60 -7.39 7.78
C ALA A 451 8.78 -8.65 8.08
N SER A 452 7.85 -8.58 9.03
CA SER A 452 7.03 -9.73 9.42
C SER A 452 5.83 -9.95 8.48
N GLY A 453 5.27 -8.87 7.93
CA GLY A 453 3.99 -8.88 7.24
C GLY A 453 2.79 -9.02 8.19
N GLU A 454 3.00 -8.82 9.49
CA GLU A 454 2.01 -9.09 10.55
C GLU A 454 1.78 -7.87 11.45
N LEU A 455 0.84 -7.99 12.37
CA LEU A 455 0.53 -6.95 13.33
C LEU A 455 1.54 -6.94 14.48
N ILE A 456 2.21 -5.81 14.68
CA ILE A 456 3.13 -5.59 15.79
C ILE A 456 2.44 -4.81 16.88
N ARG A 457 2.62 -5.24 18.13
CA ARG A 457 2.14 -4.49 19.31
C ARG A 457 3.21 -4.35 20.36
N LEU A 458 3.28 -3.15 20.92
CA LEU A 458 4.05 -2.85 22.11
C LEU A 458 3.11 -2.70 23.30
N SER A 459 3.36 -3.47 24.34
CA SER A 459 2.73 -3.29 25.64
C SER A 459 3.74 -2.81 26.67
N VAL A 460 3.29 -1.96 27.58
CA VAL A 460 4.07 -1.38 28.67
C VAL A 460 3.42 -1.70 30.01
N LEU A 461 4.23 -1.94 31.03
CA LEU A 461 3.79 -2.16 32.40
C LEU A 461 3.37 -0.82 33.02
N ASP A 462 2.14 -0.76 33.50
CA ASP A 462 1.56 0.37 34.23
C ASP A 462 0.76 -0.18 35.41
N ASP A 463 1.16 0.14 36.64
CA ASP A 463 0.50 -0.31 37.89
C ASP A 463 0.14 -1.82 37.91
N ARG A 464 1.17 -2.68 37.74
CA ARG A 464 1.07 -4.15 37.63
C ARG A 464 0.21 -4.67 36.46
N LYS A 465 -0.28 -3.80 35.59
CA LYS A 465 -1.06 -4.17 34.40
C LYS A 465 -0.23 -3.96 33.15
N LEU A 466 -0.26 -4.93 32.26
CA LEU A 466 0.38 -4.83 30.96
C LEU A 466 -0.63 -4.21 29.99
N VAL A 467 -0.33 -3.04 29.42
CA VAL A 467 -1.26 -2.26 28.58
C VAL A 467 -0.69 -2.09 27.18
N TRP A 468 -1.49 -2.34 26.12
CA TRP A 468 -1.08 -2.00 24.76
C TRP A 468 -1.06 -0.48 24.55
N VAL A 469 0.08 0.04 24.13
CA VAL A 469 0.30 1.49 23.98
C VAL A 469 0.67 1.90 22.56
N ALA A 470 1.15 0.97 21.73
CA ALA A 470 1.49 1.24 20.34
C ALA A 470 1.30 0.00 19.45
N VAL A 471 1.08 0.26 18.16
CA VAL A 471 0.75 -0.75 17.15
C VAL A 471 1.38 -0.35 15.80
N ALA A 472 1.77 -1.35 15.00
CA ALA A 472 2.15 -1.17 13.61
C ALA A 472 1.64 -2.34 12.77
N GLN A 473 1.02 -2.06 11.62
CA GLN A 473 0.41 -3.08 10.76
C GLN A 473 1.31 -3.39 9.56
N GLY A 474 1.74 -4.65 9.45
CA GLY A 474 2.62 -5.13 8.38
C GLY A 474 1.89 -5.72 7.18
N ALA A 475 0.66 -6.20 7.36
CA ALA A 475 -0.09 -6.84 6.30
C ALA A 475 -0.54 -5.81 5.23
N THR A 476 0.00 -5.94 4.02
CA THR A 476 -0.32 -5.07 2.87
C THR A 476 -1.30 -5.70 1.88
N ALA A 477 -1.56 -7.01 1.98
CA ALA A 477 -2.52 -7.76 1.16
C ALA A 477 -3.01 -9.04 1.90
N GLY A 478 -4.12 -9.63 1.44
CA GLY A 478 -4.67 -10.89 1.98
C GLY A 478 -5.43 -10.74 3.31
N LEU A 479 -5.52 -11.85 4.07
CA LEU A 479 -6.24 -11.88 5.36
C LEU A 479 -5.50 -11.04 6.42
N ARG A 480 -6.00 -9.83 6.69
CA ARG A 480 -5.49 -8.92 7.70
C ARG A 480 -6.18 -9.16 9.05
N TYR A 481 -5.37 -9.26 10.10
CA TYR A 481 -5.87 -9.23 11.47
C TYR A 481 -6.00 -7.77 11.93
N ASP A 482 -7.22 -7.38 12.29
CA ASP A 482 -7.57 -6.06 12.80
C ASP A 482 -8.67 -6.22 13.87
N PRO A 483 -8.32 -6.30 15.17
CA PRO A 483 -9.29 -6.57 16.22
C PRO A 483 -10.05 -5.32 16.69
N GLY A 484 -9.90 -4.17 16.04
CA GLY A 484 -10.68 -2.96 16.32
C GLY A 484 -10.41 -2.26 17.66
N GLN A 485 -9.61 -2.85 18.55
CA GLN A 485 -9.10 -2.23 19.79
C GLN A 485 -7.59 -2.42 19.89
N GLU A 486 -6.84 -1.40 19.47
CA GLU A 486 -5.38 -1.52 19.28
C GLU A 486 -4.55 -0.81 20.35
N GLN A 487 -5.17 0.02 21.20
CA GLN A 487 -4.51 0.82 22.23
C GLN A 487 -5.38 0.91 23.49
N GLY A 488 -4.76 0.97 24.67
CA GLY A 488 -5.45 1.10 25.97
C GLY A 488 -6.04 -0.20 26.52
N VAL A 489 -5.80 -1.34 25.87
CA VAL A 489 -6.29 -2.65 26.31
C VAL A 489 -5.30 -3.26 27.30
N VAL A 490 -5.81 -3.71 28.45
CA VAL A 490 -5.05 -4.51 29.42
C VAL A 490 -4.96 -5.95 28.92
N LEU A 491 -3.74 -6.46 28.78
CA LEU A 491 -3.49 -7.82 28.32
C LEU A 491 -3.92 -8.83 29.38
N HIS A 492 -4.57 -9.90 28.92
CA HIS A 492 -4.76 -11.08 29.76
C HIS A 492 -3.45 -11.87 29.82
N LEU A 493 -2.82 -11.92 30.99
CA LEU A 493 -1.45 -12.39 31.14
C LEU A 493 -1.30 -13.87 30.79
N ALA A 494 -2.25 -14.71 31.22
CA ALA A 494 -2.16 -16.14 31.03
C ALA A 494 -2.36 -16.58 29.57
N SER A 495 -3.19 -15.89 28.78
CA SER A 495 -3.61 -16.38 27.45
C SER A 495 -3.01 -15.64 26.26
N THR A 496 -2.32 -14.53 26.47
CA THR A 496 -1.65 -13.76 25.41
C THR A 496 -0.15 -14.09 25.34
N ALA A 497 0.42 -14.03 24.13
CA ALA A 497 1.88 -14.18 23.97
C ALA A 497 2.64 -13.08 24.73
N GLY A 498 2.20 -11.82 24.63
CA GLY A 498 2.82 -10.69 25.35
C GLY A 498 2.81 -10.89 26.87
N GLY A 499 1.69 -11.37 27.43
CA GLY A 499 1.58 -11.72 28.84
C GLY A 499 2.55 -12.82 29.26
N GLN A 500 2.59 -13.94 28.53
CA GLN A 500 3.50 -15.04 28.84
C GLN A 500 4.98 -14.64 28.68
N ALA A 501 5.31 -13.79 27.69
CA ALA A 501 6.66 -13.27 27.53
C ALA A 501 7.08 -12.40 28.73
N PHE A 502 6.19 -11.52 29.19
CA PHE A 502 6.41 -10.70 30.37
C PHE A 502 6.57 -11.57 31.64
N LEU A 503 5.64 -12.49 31.90
CA LEU A 503 5.68 -13.39 33.05
C LEU A 503 6.94 -14.28 33.06
N SER A 504 7.43 -14.68 31.88
CA SER A 504 8.65 -15.51 31.80
C SER A 504 9.91 -14.80 32.33
N ALA A 505 9.87 -13.47 32.41
CA ALA A 505 10.94 -12.63 32.96
C ALA A 505 10.86 -12.43 34.48
N LEU A 506 9.77 -12.88 35.12
CA LEU A 506 9.57 -12.85 36.57
C LEU A 506 9.87 -14.23 37.18
N ASP A 507 9.98 -14.27 38.51
CA ASP A 507 9.93 -15.53 39.24
C ASP A 507 8.51 -16.14 39.19
N ASP A 508 8.42 -17.42 39.54
CA ASP A 508 7.17 -18.16 39.42
C ASP A 508 6.10 -17.71 40.43
N GLU A 509 6.50 -17.17 41.59
CA GLU A 509 5.58 -16.71 42.64
C GLU A 509 4.92 -15.38 42.22
N GLU A 510 5.74 -14.41 41.81
CA GLU A 510 5.28 -13.13 41.27
C GLU A 510 4.39 -13.32 40.04
N ALA A 511 4.80 -14.22 39.13
CA ALA A 511 4.03 -14.52 37.94
C ALA A 511 2.63 -15.06 38.29
N LEU A 512 2.54 -15.98 39.25
CA LEU A 512 1.26 -16.54 39.70
C LEU A 512 0.41 -15.52 40.45
N MET A 513 1.00 -14.64 41.26
CA MET A 513 0.28 -13.55 41.92
C MET A 513 -0.39 -12.63 40.90
N MET A 514 0.33 -12.21 39.86
CA MET A 514 -0.23 -11.35 38.82
C MET A 514 -1.34 -12.03 38.01
N VAL A 515 -1.22 -13.34 37.74
CA VAL A 515 -2.30 -14.10 37.10
C VAL A 515 -3.49 -14.30 38.02
N ALA A 516 -3.30 -14.48 39.32
CA ALA A 516 -4.39 -14.64 40.28
C ALA A 516 -5.32 -13.41 40.33
N GLU A 517 -4.79 -12.20 40.14
CA GLU A 517 -5.58 -10.97 40.05
C GLU A 517 -6.55 -10.96 38.84
N GLN A 518 -6.17 -11.60 37.73
CA GLN A 518 -6.96 -11.65 36.49
C GLN A 518 -7.82 -12.91 36.36
N GLY A 519 -7.34 -14.03 36.91
CA GLY A 519 -7.83 -15.38 36.64
C GLY A 519 -7.22 -16.00 35.38
N PHE A 520 -7.51 -17.29 35.13
CA PHE A 520 -7.08 -17.99 33.91
C PHE A 520 -8.04 -17.79 32.72
N VAL A 521 -9.21 -17.21 32.97
CA VAL A 521 -10.23 -16.97 31.95
C VAL A 521 -10.41 -15.46 31.79
N PRO A 522 -10.21 -14.90 30.59
CA PRO A 522 -10.46 -13.49 30.34
C PRO A 522 -11.91 -13.12 30.64
N ARG A 523 -12.12 -12.00 31.34
CA ARG A 523 -13.47 -11.55 31.74
C ARG A 523 -14.34 -11.07 30.56
N LEU A 524 -13.70 -10.57 29.50
CA LEU A 524 -14.37 -9.86 28.40
C LEU A 524 -14.50 -10.68 27.11
N GLN A 525 -13.94 -11.90 27.06
CA GLN A 525 -14.01 -12.76 25.89
C GLN A 525 -13.85 -14.24 26.26
N THR A 526 -14.41 -15.12 25.43
CA THR A 526 -14.17 -16.56 25.55
C THR A 526 -12.72 -16.85 25.17
N PRO A 527 -11.92 -17.50 26.04
CA PRO A 527 -10.55 -17.87 25.70
C PRO A 527 -10.55 -18.89 24.55
N GLY A 528 -9.50 -18.87 23.75
CA GLY A 528 -9.28 -19.89 22.73
C GLY A 528 -9.07 -21.28 23.36
N PRO A 529 -9.30 -22.36 22.61
CA PRO A 529 -9.28 -23.73 23.11
C PRO A 529 -7.92 -24.15 23.68
N LYS A 530 -6.83 -23.48 23.28
CA LYS A 530 -5.45 -23.77 23.72
C LYS A 530 -4.93 -22.80 24.79
N ALA A 531 -5.78 -21.99 25.41
CA ALA A 531 -5.40 -21.17 26.55
C ALA A 531 -5.01 -22.05 27.76
N PRO A 532 -3.99 -21.67 28.55
CA PRO A 532 -3.68 -22.38 29.79
C PRO A 532 -4.82 -22.21 30.79
N LYS A 533 -5.20 -23.30 31.44
CA LYS A 533 -6.34 -23.36 32.38
C LYS A 533 -5.90 -23.50 33.83
N THR A 534 -4.63 -23.85 34.06
CA THR A 534 -4.08 -24.14 35.38
C THR A 534 -2.72 -23.48 35.56
N ALA A 535 -2.32 -23.27 36.82
CA ALA A 535 -0.99 -22.79 37.18
C ALA A 535 0.10 -23.69 36.60
N THR A 536 -0.07 -25.01 36.68
CA THR A 536 0.88 -26.00 36.15
C THR A 536 1.08 -25.84 34.63
N GLU A 537 -0.01 -25.70 33.86
CA GLU A 537 0.08 -25.49 32.41
C GLU A 537 0.76 -24.16 32.05
N LEU A 538 0.49 -23.10 32.82
CA LEU A 538 1.14 -21.82 32.62
C LEU A 538 2.63 -21.91 32.91
N LEU A 539 3.02 -22.43 34.08
CA LEU A 539 4.43 -22.56 34.49
C LEU A 539 5.24 -23.38 33.48
N ALA A 540 4.68 -24.48 32.95
CA ALA A 540 5.33 -25.25 31.89
C ALA A 540 5.60 -24.39 30.64
N ARG A 541 4.64 -23.57 30.22
CA ARG A 541 4.83 -22.65 29.07
C ARG A 541 5.82 -21.53 29.36
N LEU A 542 5.88 -21.05 30.60
CA LEU A 542 6.88 -20.05 31.01
C LEU A 542 8.28 -20.66 30.98
N ALA A 543 8.45 -21.91 31.44
CA ALA A 543 9.71 -22.64 31.33
C ALA A 543 10.14 -22.83 29.86
N ASP A 544 9.23 -23.26 28.99
CA ASP A 544 9.49 -23.36 27.54
C ASP A 544 9.87 -22.00 26.93
N THR A 545 9.21 -20.93 27.36
CA THR A 545 9.48 -19.57 26.92
C THR A 545 10.87 -19.11 27.34
N ARG A 546 11.28 -19.39 28.59
CA ARG A 546 12.63 -19.10 29.10
C ARG A 546 13.70 -19.86 28.31
N GLN A 547 13.47 -21.13 28.01
CA GLN A 547 14.41 -21.95 27.23
C GLN A 547 14.53 -21.47 25.77
N ARG A 548 13.39 -21.14 25.14
CA ARG A 548 13.33 -20.76 23.72
C ARG A 548 13.70 -19.29 23.46
N GLY A 549 13.55 -18.43 24.47
CA GLY A 549 13.80 -16.99 24.36
C GLY A 549 12.67 -16.17 23.73
N TYR A 550 11.50 -16.78 23.48
CA TYR A 550 10.26 -16.10 23.08
C TYR A 550 9.03 -16.95 23.40
N SER A 551 7.92 -16.28 23.68
CA SER A 551 6.63 -16.92 23.98
C SER A 551 5.85 -17.19 22.69
N VAL A 552 4.93 -18.16 22.75
CA VAL A 552 4.06 -18.53 21.63
C VAL A 552 2.65 -18.79 22.14
N ALA A 553 1.67 -18.20 21.48
CA ALA A 553 0.25 -18.38 21.78
C ALA A 553 -0.54 -18.59 20.47
N VAL A 554 -0.95 -19.83 20.22
CA VAL A 554 -1.77 -20.22 19.05
C VAL A 554 -3.13 -20.70 19.56
N ASP A 555 -4.22 -20.19 18.98
CA ASP A 555 -5.61 -20.47 19.41
C ASP A 555 -5.82 -20.31 20.93
N SER A 556 -5.08 -19.39 21.54
CA SER A 556 -5.04 -19.20 23.00
C SER A 556 -5.86 -17.99 23.43
N TYR A 557 -5.62 -16.82 22.83
CA TYR A 557 -6.41 -15.62 23.11
C TYR A 557 -7.67 -15.57 22.22
N ILE A 558 -7.50 -15.76 20.92
CA ILE A 558 -8.55 -15.76 19.89
C ILE A 558 -8.37 -17.00 19.01
N VAL A 559 -9.46 -17.65 18.61
CA VAL A 559 -9.44 -18.82 17.70
C VAL A 559 -8.98 -18.41 16.30
N GLY A 560 -8.14 -19.22 15.66
CA GLY A 560 -7.60 -18.95 14.33
C GLY A 560 -6.46 -17.95 14.32
N MET A 561 -5.97 -17.54 15.49
CA MET A 561 -4.91 -16.55 15.65
C MET A 561 -3.67 -17.18 16.28
N ALA A 562 -2.52 -16.71 15.83
CA ALA A 562 -1.22 -17.03 16.40
C ALA A 562 -0.49 -15.74 16.76
N ALA A 563 0.30 -15.81 17.82
CA ALA A 563 1.15 -14.71 18.25
C ALA A 563 2.45 -15.23 18.89
N MET A 564 3.51 -14.44 18.76
CA MET A 564 4.77 -14.63 19.46
C MET A 564 5.22 -13.32 20.10
N ALA A 565 5.94 -13.39 21.23
CA ALA A 565 6.40 -12.19 21.92
C ALA A 565 7.70 -12.39 22.67
N VAL A 566 8.36 -11.26 22.97
CA VAL A 566 9.56 -11.19 23.81
C VAL A 566 9.39 -10.10 24.88
N PRO A 567 9.97 -10.26 26.07
CA PRO A 567 9.98 -9.21 27.08
C PRO A 567 10.83 -8.03 26.60
N VAL A 568 10.38 -6.81 26.90
CA VAL A 568 11.19 -5.59 26.71
C VAL A 568 11.78 -5.22 28.06
N ARG A 569 13.11 -5.13 28.13
CA ARG A 569 13.85 -4.85 29.37
C ARG A 569 14.49 -3.47 29.34
N MET A 570 14.82 -2.91 30.48
CA MET A 570 15.66 -1.71 30.58
C MET A 570 17.14 -2.08 30.67
N SER A 571 17.96 -1.46 29.81
CA SER A 571 19.36 -1.83 29.55
C SER A 571 20.32 -1.74 30.74
N GLN A 572 19.97 -1.05 31.83
CA GLN A 572 20.88 -0.83 32.97
C GLN A 572 20.55 -1.67 34.21
N GLN A 573 19.38 -2.31 34.29
CA GLN A 573 18.89 -2.95 35.52
C GLN A 573 18.23 -4.32 35.29
N ASP A 574 18.21 -4.81 34.05
CA ASP A 574 17.53 -6.04 33.63
C ASP A 574 16.02 -6.09 33.94
N THR A 575 15.42 -4.99 34.41
CA THR A 575 14.00 -4.88 34.75
C THR A 575 13.12 -4.98 33.50
N VAL A 576 12.11 -5.84 33.54
CA VAL A 576 11.11 -5.95 32.46
C VAL A 576 10.11 -4.79 32.56
N ILE A 577 9.93 -4.07 31.45
CA ILE A 577 9.06 -2.89 31.35
C ILE A 577 7.86 -3.10 30.43
N GLY A 578 7.79 -4.25 29.78
CA GLY A 578 6.75 -4.53 28.81
C GLY A 578 7.03 -5.77 27.97
N ALA A 579 6.33 -5.85 26.83
CA ALA A 579 6.51 -6.91 25.86
C ALA A 579 6.28 -6.38 24.43
N LEU A 580 7.02 -6.94 23.49
CA LEU A 580 6.87 -6.71 22.06
C LEU A 580 6.33 -7.99 21.42
N SER A 581 5.25 -7.90 20.65
CA SER A 581 4.60 -9.06 20.06
C SER A 581 4.33 -8.91 18.56
N ILE A 582 4.39 -10.04 17.85
CA ILE A 582 3.92 -10.24 16.48
C ILE A 582 2.66 -11.09 16.54
N ALA A 583 1.57 -10.67 15.90
CA ALA A 583 0.31 -11.39 15.85
C ALA A 583 -0.28 -11.43 14.44
N GLY A 584 -0.78 -12.60 14.05
CA GLY A 584 -1.34 -12.84 12.72
C GLY A 584 -2.22 -14.09 12.66
N PRO A 585 -2.94 -14.32 11.55
CA PRO A 585 -3.72 -15.53 11.34
C PRO A 585 -2.83 -16.78 11.51
N ALA A 586 -3.31 -17.78 12.24
CA ALA A 586 -2.56 -19.00 12.51
C ALA A 586 -2.19 -19.77 11.23
N ALA A 587 -2.96 -19.60 10.15
CA ALA A 587 -2.67 -20.16 8.84
C ALA A 587 -1.42 -19.57 8.17
N ARG A 588 -0.98 -18.37 8.57
CA ARG A 588 0.18 -17.67 8.00
C ARG A 588 1.35 -17.58 8.98
N LEU A 589 1.07 -17.28 10.24
CA LEU A 589 2.07 -17.24 11.29
C LEU A 589 2.28 -18.65 11.88
N THR A 590 2.85 -19.54 11.07
CA THR A 590 3.13 -20.95 11.44
C THR A 590 4.33 -21.05 12.40
N PRO A 591 4.54 -22.21 13.07
CA PRO A 591 5.72 -22.41 13.93
C PRO A 591 7.06 -22.16 13.22
N GLU A 592 7.18 -22.55 11.95
CA GLU A 592 8.36 -22.33 11.11
C GLU A 592 8.57 -20.82 10.88
N ARG A 593 7.50 -20.11 10.52
CA ARG A 593 7.53 -18.67 10.33
C ARG A 593 7.87 -17.92 11.62
N MET A 594 7.36 -18.36 12.76
CA MET A 594 7.74 -17.79 14.06
C MET A 594 9.23 -17.99 14.36
N LYS A 595 9.78 -19.16 14.02
CA LYS A 595 11.21 -19.43 14.19
C LYS A 595 12.07 -18.48 13.36
N GLU A 596 11.66 -18.17 12.13
CA GLU A 596 12.33 -17.18 11.27
C GLU A 596 12.24 -15.75 11.85
N LEU A 597 11.08 -15.40 12.42
CA LEU A 597 10.81 -14.08 12.97
C LEU A 597 11.36 -13.85 14.38
N ALA A 598 11.86 -14.90 15.05
CA ALA A 598 12.40 -14.81 16.40
C ALA A 598 13.58 -13.84 16.52
N ALA A 599 14.56 -13.94 15.62
CA ALA A 599 15.73 -13.06 15.63
C ALA A 599 15.37 -11.58 15.33
N PRO A 600 14.57 -11.27 14.28
CA PRO A 600 14.07 -9.91 14.07
C PRO A 600 13.28 -9.34 15.26
N LEU A 601 12.45 -10.16 15.90
CA LEU A 601 11.66 -9.74 17.07
C LEU A 601 12.57 -9.41 18.27
N GLN A 602 13.55 -10.26 18.56
CA GLN A 602 14.52 -10.02 19.64
C GLN A 602 15.38 -8.78 19.36
N ALA A 603 15.84 -8.59 18.12
CA ALA A 603 16.60 -7.40 17.73
C ALA A 603 15.79 -6.11 17.94
N ALA A 604 14.51 -6.10 17.55
CA ALA A 604 13.62 -4.98 17.76
C ALA A 604 13.39 -4.68 19.27
N ALA A 605 13.28 -5.72 20.10
CA ALA A 605 13.16 -5.55 21.55
C ALA A 605 14.44 -5.00 22.20
N ILE A 606 15.63 -5.39 21.72
CA ILE A 606 16.91 -4.83 22.14
C ILE A 606 17.01 -3.35 21.73
N GLU A 607 16.59 -3.02 20.51
CA GLU A 607 16.59 -1.62 20.05
C GLU A 607 15.63 -0.76 20.89
N LEU A 608 14.43 -1.26 21.20
CA LEU A 608 13.51 -0.62 22.13
C LEU A 608 14.12 -0.47 23.53
N SER A 609 14.84 -1.49 24.01
CA SER A 609 15.55 -1.43 25.29
C SER A 609 16.57 -0.29 25.33
N GLN A 610 17.39 -0.17 24.29
CA GLN A 610 18.38 0.90 24.17
C GLN A 610 17.71 2.28 24.10
N ALA A 611 16.66 2.39 23.30
CA ALA A 611 15.96 3.63 23.08
C ALA A 611 15.08 4.06 24.29
N SER A 612 14.67 3.11 25.14
CA SER A 612 13.92 3.39 26.38
C SER A 612 14.69 4.29 27.36
N SER A 613 16.03 4.27 27.32
CA SER A 613 16.88 5.13 28.16
C SER A 613 16.70 6.63 27.87
N ALA A 614 16.29 7.00 26.66
CA ALA A 614 16.03 8.37 26.26
C ALA A 614 14.63 8.88 26.68
N SER A 615 13.68 7.97 26.90
CA SER A 615 12.31 8.30 27.31
C SER A 615 12.24 8.76 28.77
N ARG A 616 11.41 9.78 29.04
CA ARG A 616 11.12 10.21 30.42
C ARG A 616 10.15 9.26 31.13
N PHE A 617 9.27 8.60 30.39
CA PHE A 617 8.33 7.60 30.93
C PHE A 617 9.07 6.42 31.55
N PHE A 618 9.95 5.79 30.78
CA PHE A 618 10.70 4.63 31.24
C PHE A 618 11.74 4.99 32.32
N ARG A 619 12.23 6.24 32.34
CA ARG A 619 13.06 6.74 33.46
C ARG A 619 12.28 6.90 34.77
N ARG A 620 10.98 7.17 34.75
CA ARG A 620 10.16 7.37 35.96
C ARG A 620 9.78 6.06 36.64
N ALA A 621 9.69 4.96 35.89
CA ALA A 621 9.56 3.61 36.45
C ALA A 621 10.74 3.21 37.37
N ARG A 622 11.86 3.94 37.36
CA ARG A 622 13.00 3.78 38.27
C ARG A 622 12.70 4.06 39.75
N SER A 623 11.68 4.86 40.07
CA SER A 623 11.50 5.40 41.43
C SER A 623 10.47 4.64 42.27
N LEU A 624 10.01 3.49 41.80
CA LEU A 624 8.97 2.67 42.48
C LEU A 624 9.43 1.23 42.74
N SER A 625 10.74 0.98 42.78
CA SER A 625 11.27 -0.22 43.42
C SER A 625 11.03 -0.12 44.94
N PRO A 626 10.53 -1.17 45.61
CA PRO A 626 10.24 -1.16 47.05
C PRO A 626 11.43 -0.70 47.91
N ASP A 627 12.66 -1.01 47.48
CA ASP A 627 13.89 -0.68 48.20
C ASP A 627 14.21 0.84 48.29
N ALA A 628 13.59 1.66 47.44
CA ALA A 628 13.81 3.12 47.47
C ALA A 628 12.98 3.85 48.55
N LEU A 629 11.96 3.21 49.12
CA LEU A 629 11.10 3.82 50.15
C LEU A 629 11.64 3.66 51.57
N GLU A 630 12.68 2.84 51.80
CA GLU A 630 13.32 2.71 53.12
C GLU A 630 14.45 3.72 53.36
N THR A 631 14.96 4.42 52.34
CA THR A 631 16.11 5.33 52.50
C THR A 631 15.77 6.81 52.68
N GLU A 632 14.52 7.23 52.47
CA GLU A 632 14.10 8.64 52.70
C GLU A 632 13.46 8.90 54.07
N SER A 633 13.35 7.89 54.96
CA SER A 633 12.82 8.08 56.33
C SER A 633 13.90 8.22 57.42
N LEU A 634 15.19 8.30 57.04
CA LEU A 634 16.32 8.50 57.95
C LEU A 634 17.30 9.57 57.42
N SER A 635 16.81 10.72 57.00
CA SER A 635 17.55 12.00 57.04
C SER A 635 16.62 13.16 56.68
N GLY A 636 15.95 13.70 57.70
CA GLY A 636 15.07 14.88 57.60
C GLY A 636 14.47 15.22 58.94
#